data_AF-A0A967H9D5-F1
#
_entry.id   AF-A0A967H9D5-F1
#
_cell.length_a   1.000
_cell.length_b   1.000
_cell.length_c   1.000
_cell.angle_alpha   90.00
_cell.angle_beta   90.00
_cell.angle_gamma   90.00
#
_symmetry.space_group_name_H-M   'P 1'
#
loop_
_entity.id
_entity.type
_entity.pdbx_description
1 polymer ?
#
loop_
_entity_poly.entity_id
_entity_poly.type
_entity_poly.pdbx_seq_one_letter_code
_entity_poly.pdbx_strand_id
1 'polypeptide(L)'
;FRLDVDGEINDITISAQYRWYSYMDVIHHGWIGYSPFKNTQVQLGLTQVPFGLLPYASHNWWFAVPYYIGLEDDYDAGVKVVNNTGPFNIQVAYFKNGDWGNAGKLERYSYDVVTGGAQQNEEINQFNGRFAFNLKHGEIGSTEFGASAQRGELYNNTTGDKGTHEAYAGHVNGNYGPLNVMLEYAKYKYEPENPAGVSDETVLVGALADSYLIAAEGELYIVNVAFNLPLGWGPITGLTFYNDYSILKKEENGWDDSIINTTGVLVSASPVFVYFDYIQGDSMIYLNTDDSALTDGDDEKGRRFNVNIGYYF
;
A
#
# COMPACT_ATOMS: atom_id res chain seq x y z
N PHE A 1 -17.92 -7.64 -3.34
CA PHE A 1 -18.74 -6.48 -3.77
C PHE A 1 -18.24 -5.26 -3.02
N ARG A 2 -18.30 -4.05 -3.59
CA ARG A 2 -17.96 -2.83 -2.85
C ARG A 2 -18.98 -1.73 -3.11
N LEU A 3 -19.12 -0.84 -2.15
CA LEU A 3 -19.95 0.37 -2.22
C LEU A 3 -19.04 1.55 -1.96
N ASP A 4 -18.95 2.43 -2.96
CA ASP A 4 -18.27 3.72 -2.90
C ASP A 4 -19.32 4.82 -2.67
N VAL A 5 -19.05 5.73 -1.74
CA VAL A 5 -19.91 6.87 -1.39
C VAL A 5 -19.06 8.13 -1.39
N ASP A 6 -19.23 8.96 -2.42
CA ASP A 6 -18.59 10.27 -2.53
C ASP A 6 -19.65 11.37 -2.59
N GLY A 7 -19.42 12.48 -1.91
CA GLY A 7 -20.36 13.59 -1.89
C GLY A 7 -19.80 14.88 -1.33
N GLU A 8 -20.54 15.96 -1.54
CA GLU A 8 -20.23 17.29 -1.01
C GLU A 8 -21.50 17.95 -0.45
N ILE A 9 -21.40 18.49 0.77
CA ILE A 9 -22.47 19.24 1.42
C ILE A 9 -21.88 20.42 2.20
N ASN A 10 -22.29 21.65 1.87
CA ASN A 10 -21.86 22.88 2.57
C ASN A 10 -20.33 22.97 2.77
N ASP A 11 -19.54 22.84 1.69
CA ASP A 11 -18.07 22.85 1.69
C ASP A 11 -17.41 21.68 2.47
N ILE A 12 -18.20 20.69 2.87
CA ILE A 12 -17.74 19.43 3.46
C ILE A 12 -17.78 18.33 2.42
N THR A 13 -16.63 17.74 2.12
CA THR A 13 -16.51 16.55 1.29
C THR A 13 -16.65 15.30 2.15
N ILE A 14 -17.31 14.26 1.63
CA ILE A 14 -17.31 12.93 2.24
C ILE A 14 -16.81 11.93 1.20
N SER A 15 -16.05 10.94 1.65
CA SER A 15 -15.63 9.81 0.84
C SER A 15 -15.55 8.58 1.73
N ALA A 16 -16.23 7.51 1.34
CA ALA A 16 -16.21 6.25 2.05
C ALA A 16 -16.32 5.09 1.08
N GLN A 17 -15.63 4.00 1.40
CA GLN A 17 -15.74 2.76 0.66
C GLN A 17 -15.87 1.59 1.64
N TYR A 18 -16.88 0.76 1.42
CA TYR A 18 -17.10 -0.47 2.18
C TYR A 18 -17.06 -1.68 1.25
N ARG A 19 -16.41 -2.76 1.68
CA ARG A 19 -16.22 -3.98 0.90
C ARG A 19 -16.81 -5.18 1.63
N TRP A 20 -17.47 -6.03 0.87
CA TRP A 20 -17.95 -7.35 1.29
C TRP A 20 -17.18 -8.42 0.53
N TYR A 21 -16.45 -9.24 1.27
CA TYR A 21 -15.79 -10.45 0.80
C TYR A 21 -16.59 -11.68 1.24
N SER A 22 -16.26 -12.86 0.74
CA SER A 22 -16.95 -14.09 1.15
C SER A 22 -16.63 -14.51 2.59
N TYR A 23 -15.57 -13.97 3.18
CA TYR A 23 -15.04 -14.35 4.50
C TYR A 23 -14.96 -13.19 5.49
N MET A 24 -15.14 -11.94 5.05
CA MET A 24 -15.13 -10.76 5.91
C MET A 24 -15.84 -9.57 5.26
N ASP A 25 -16.22 -8.60 6.08
CA ASP A 25 -16.72 -7.30 5.65
C ASP A 25 -15.88 -6.19 6.27
N VAL A 26 -15.53 -5.17 5.50
CA VAL A 26 -14.49 -4.24 5.90
C VAL A 26 -14.69 -2.85 5.33
N ILE A 27 -14.33 -1.83 6.11
CA ILE A 27 -14.18 -0.46 5.61
C ILE A 27 -12.81 -0.35 4.93
N HIS A 28 -12.78 0.21 3.73
CA HIS A 28 -11.53 0.46 3.02
C HIS A 28 -11.00 1.85 3.33
N HIS A 29 -11.88 2.85 3.24
CA HIS A 29 -11.61 4.20 3.71
C HIS A 29 -12.91 4.86 4.16
N GLY A 30 -12.81 5.92 4.95
CA GLY A 30 -13.98 6.67 5.40
C GLY A 30 -13.55 7.96 6.09
N TRP A 31 -13.72 9.09 5.41
CA TRP A 31 -13.26 10.37 5.92
C TRP A 31 -14.18 11.53 5.52
N ILE A 32 -14.09 12.59 6.32
CA ILE A 32 -14.74 13.88 6.09
C ILE A 32 -13.66 14.91 5.78
N GLY A 33 -13.84 15.64 4.69
CA GLY A 33 -12.91 16.65 4.19
C GLY A 33 -13.47 18.07 4.34
N TYR A 34 -12.60 19.02 4.66
CA TYR A 34 -12.88 20.45 4.61
C TYR A 34 -11.75 21.18 3.90
N SER A 35 -12.08 22.15 3.05
CA SER A 35 -11.10 22.91 2.26
C SER A 35 -10.98 24.35 2.75
N PRO A 36 -10.21 24.62 3.83
CA PRO A 36 -10.07 25.98 4.39
C PRO A 36 -9.42 26.98 3.42
N PHE A 37 -8.67 26.47 2.44
CA PHE A 37 -8.01 27.26 1.40
C PHE A 37 -8.20 26.59 0.05
N LYS A 38 -8.12 27.37 -1.04
CA LYS A 38 -8.36 26.91 -2.42
C LYS A 38 -7.62 25.62 -2.81
N ASN A 39 -6.42 25.43 -2.28
CA ASN A 39 -5.51 24.34 -2.66
C ASN A 39 -5.24 23.35 -1.51
N THR A 40 -5.93 23.50 -0.37
CA THR A 40 -5.66 22.72 0.84
C THR A 40 -6.93 22.02 1.29
N GLN A 41 -6.89 20.70 1.44
CA GLN A 41 -7.94 19.90 2.05
C GLN A 41 -7.43 19.29 3.34
N VAL A 42 -8.22 19.37 4.40
CA VAL A 42 -8.03 18.67 5.67
C VAL A 42 -9.03 17.53 5.71
N GLN A 43 -8.54 16.31 5.90
CA GLN A 43 -9.32 15.08 5.99
C GLN A 43 -9.24 14.54 7.42
N LEU A 44 -10.39 14.17 8.00
CA LEU A 44 -10.50 13.52 9.30
C LEU A 44 -11.22 12.19 9.12
N GLY A 45 -10.61 11.10 9.59
CA GLY A 45 -11.16 9.75 9.51
C GLY A 45 -10.12 8.73 9.11
N LEU A 46 -10.57 7.65 8.47
CA LEU A 46 -9.73 6.61 7.89
C LEU A 46 -9.28 7.04 6.49
N THR A 47 -8.02 7.45 6.35
CA THR A 47 -7.48 8.03 5.11
C THR A 47 -6.24 7.30 4.66
N GLN A 48 -5.98 7.30 3.34
CA GLN A 48 -4.76 6.68 2.80
C GLN A 48 -3.52 7.33 3.41
N VAL A 49 -2.59 6.51 3.90
CA VAL A 49 -1.29 6.94 4.42
C VAL A 49 -0.48 7.59 3.30
N PRO A 50 0.04 8.81 3.48
CA PRO A 50 0.80 9.48 2.43
C PRO A 50 2.24 8.96 2.40
N PHE A 51 2.47 7.80 1.79
CA PHE A 51 3.78 7.16 1.66
C PHE A 51 4.00 6.63 0.23
N GLY A 52 5.22 6.72 -0.29
CA GLY A 52 5.63 6.19 -1.59
C GLY A 52 4.84 6.68 -2.82
N LEU A 53 4.75 5.80 -3.82
CA LEU A 53 3.93 5.88 -5.02
C LEU A 53 2.44 5.83 -4.61
N LEU A 54 1.69 6.84 -5.04
CA LEU A 54 0.26 6.93 -4.79
C LEU A 54 -0.52 7.10 -6.10
N PRO A 55 -1.77 6.60 -6.18
CA PRO A 55 -2.49 5.87 -5.13
C PRO A 55 -2.09 4.40 -5.00
N TYR A 56 -1.42 3.83 -6.01
CA TYR A 56 -0.97 2.44 -6.05
C TYR A 56 0.46 2.40 -6.59
N ALA A 57 1.27 1.46 -6.09
CA ALA A 57 2.65 1.25 -6.52
C ALA A 57 2.78 0.09 -7.52
N SER A 58 1.69 -0.22 -8.23
CA SER A 58 1.56 -1.33 -9.17
C SER A 58 0.41 -1.09 -10.17
N HIS A 59 0.45 -1.78 -11.32
CA HIS A 59 -0.61 -1.77 -12.33
C HIS A 59 -1.52 -2.99 -12.23
N ASN A 60 -0.99 -4.11 -11.73
CA ASN A 60 -1.66 -5.39 -11.60
C ASN A 60 -2.67 -5.43 -10.44
N TRP A 61 -3.48 -6.49 -10.36
CA TRP A 61 -4.49 -6.63 -9.28
C TRP A 61 -3.93 -7.16 -7.96
N TRP A 62 -2.79 -7.85 -8.01
CA TRP A 62 -2.18 -8.57 -6.88
C TRP A 62 -1.21 -7.70 -6.06
N PHE A 63 -1.00 -6.44 -6.44
CA PHE A 63 -0.09 -5.49 -5.78
C PHE A 63 1.40 -5.89 -5.81
N ALA A 64 2.25 -5.06 -5.20
CA ALA A 64 3.68 -5.27 -5.03
C ALA A 64 4.01 -5.71 -3.58
N VAL A 65 5.26 -6.10 -3.30
CA VAL A 65 5.70 -6.44 -1.93
C VAL A 65 5.31 -5.40 -0.86
N PRO A 66 5.44 -4.06 -1.05
CA PRO A 66 5.07 -3.08 -0.03
C PRO A 66 3.63 -3.20 0.47
N TYR A 67 2.69 -3.70 -0.33
CA TYR A 67 1.29 -3.88 0.10
C TYR A 67 1.20 -4.88 1.25
N TYR A 68 1.92 -6.01 1.12
CA TYR A 68 1.93 -7.09 2.10
C TYR A 68 2.63 -6.75 3.41
N ILE A 69 3.29 -5.59 3.49
CA ILE A 69 3.99 -5.15 4.69
C ILE A 69 3.52 -3.77 5.19
N GLY A 70 2.39 -3.26 4.69
CA GLY A 70 1.78 -2.02 5.19
C GLY A 70 2.37 -0.71 4.63
N LEU A 71 3.05 -0.76 3.49
CA LEU A 71 3.70 0.42 2.88
C LEU A 71 3.13 0.81 1.50
N GLU A 72 2.15 0.07 0.98
CA GLU A 72 1.38 0.41 -0.23
C GLU A 72 -0.11 0.25 0.07
N ASP A 73 -0.94 1.15 -0.48
CA ASP A 73 -2.41 1.13 -0.36
C ASP A 73 -2.93 0.97 1.08
N ASP A 74 -2.24 1.64 2.01
CA ASP A 74 -2.48 1.57 3.44
C ASP A 74 -3.37 2.73 3.93
N TYR A 75 -4.24 2.47 4.90
CA TYR A 75 -5.24 3.42 5.42
C TYR A 75 -5.30 3.40 6.95
N ASP A 76 -5.14 4.59 7.53
CA ASP A 76 -5.04 4.80 8.98
C ASP A 76 -6.06 5.84 9.49
N ALA A 77 -6.40 5.72 10.78
CA ALA A 77 -7.34 6.62 11.45
C ALA A 77 -6.63 7.85 12.02
N GLY A 78 -6.96 9.03 11.48
CA GLY A 78 -6.31 10.26 11.90
C GLY A 78 -6.75 11.51 11.16
N VAL A 79 -5.81 12.46 11.07
CA VAL A 79 -5.97 13.73 10.36
C VAL A 79 -4.90 13.82 9.28
N LYS A 80 -5.32 14.08 8.04
CA LYS A 80 -4.42 14.29 6.91
C LYS A 80 -4.68 15.65 6.27
N VAL A 81 -3.63 16.38 5.94
CA VAL A 81 -3.68 17.63 5.18
C VAL A 81 -3.05 17.38 3.82
N VAL A 82 -3.78 17.70 2.76
CA VAL A 82 -3.32 17.60 1.37
C VAL A 82 -3.29 19.00 0.78
N ASN A 83 -2.12 19.44 0.30
CA ASN A 83 -1.96 20.68 -0.45
C ASN A 83 -1.52 20.41 -1.89
N ASN A 84 -2.26 20.97 -2.85
CA ASN A 84 -1.96 20.89 -4.28
C ASN A 84 -1.70 22.30 -4.83
N THR A 85 -0.44 22.72 -4.92
CA THR A 85 -0.07 24.07 -5.37
C THR A 85 0.90 24.02 -6.53
N GLY A 86 0.43 24.41 -7.72
CA GLY A 86 1.24 24.40 -8.92
C GLY A 86 1.69 22.97 -9.25
N PRO A 87 3.00 22.70 -9.39
CA PRO A 87 3.53 21.36 -9.64
C PRO A 87 3.69 20.52 -8.35
N PHE A 88 3.39 21.07 -7.17
CA PHE A 88 3.66 20.41 -5.90
C PHE A 88 2.40 19.76 -5.31
N ASN A 89 2.54 18.51 -4.85
CA ASN A 89 1.63 17.83 -3.94
C ASN A 89 2.36 17.60 -2.62
N ILE A 90 1.85 18.18 -1.54
CA ILE A 90 2.41 18.05 -0.19
C ILE A 90 1.33 17.46 0.70
N GLN A 91 1.64 16.35 1.35
CA GLN A 91 0.75 15.69 2.27
C GLN A 91 1.42 15.53 3.63
N VAL A 92 0.70 15.84 4.70
CA VAL A 92 1.15 15.63 6.07
C VAL A 92 0.00 14.98 6.83
N ALA A 93 0.29 13.93 7.59
CA ALA A 93 -0.71 13.24 8.38
C ALA A 93 -0.22 12.97 9.80
N TYR A 94 -1.18 12.87 10.71
CA TYR A 94 -1.01 12.27 12.02
C TYR A 94 -2.10 11.22 12.22
N PHE A 95 -1.69 10.00 12.51
CA PHE A 95 -2.55 8.85 12.75
C PHE A 95 -2.46 8.42 14.20
N LYS A 96 -3.62 8.25 14.84
CA LYS A 96 -3.65 7.86 16.24
C LYS A 96 -3.36 6.37 16.41
N ASN A 97 -3.82 5.58 15.44
CA ASN A 97 -3.80 4.12 15.41
C ASN A 97 -4.02 3.64 13.96
N GLY A 98 -3.65 2.39 13.69
CA GLY A 98 -4.05 1.65 12.48
C GLY A 98 -5.58 1.54 12.32
N ASP A 99 -6.04 1.19 11.11
CA ASP A 99 -7.45 1.16 10.63
C ASP A 99 -8.55 1.32 11.72
N TRP A 100 -8.78 0.27 12.52
CA TRP A 100 -9.88 0.20 13.50
C TRP A 100 -9.54 0.68 14.92
N GLY A 101 -8.28 0.97 15.22
CA GLY A 101 -7.83 1.23 16.60
C GLY A 101 -7.97 0.02 17.52
N ASN A 102 -7.92 -1.17 16.92
CA ASN A 102 -7.94 -2.45 17.63
C ASN A 102 -7.01 -3.41 16.90
N ALA A 103 -5.76 -3.50 17.37
CA ALA A 103 -4.75 -4.34 16.77
C ALA A 103 -5.08 -5.85 16.79
N GLY A 104 -6.02 -6.31 17.60
CA GLY A 104 -6.44 -7.72 17.62
C GLY A 104 -7.49 -8.11 16.57
N LYS A 105 -8.01 -7.16 15.77
CA LYS A 105 -9.06 -7.43 14.77
C LYS A 105 -8.44 -7.64 13.38
N LEU A 106 -8.38 -8.86 12.86
CA LEU A 106 -7.75 -9.14 11.56
C LEU A 106 -8.65 -8.82 10.35
N GLU A 107 -9.97 -8.67 10.54
CA GLU A 107 -10.91 -8.24 9.48
C GLU A 107 -10.78 -6.73 9.21
N ARG A 108 -9.68 -6.38 8.54
CA ARG A 108 -9.25 -5.03 8.15
C ARG A 108 -8.68 -5.01 6.73
N TYR A 109 -8.58 -3.82 6.12
CA TYR A 109 -8.10 -3.68 4.74
C TYR A 109 -6.57 -3.51 4.68
N SER A 110 -6.08 -2.57 5.49
CA SER A 110 -4.68 -2.18 5.64
C SER A 110 -3.86 -3.25 6.37
N TYR A 111 -2.64 -3.49 5.93
CA TYR A 111 -1.68 -4.32 6.67
C TYR A 111 -1.00 -3.45 7.73
N ASP A 112 -1.47 -3.56 8.97
CA ASP A 112 -0.86 -2.89 10.12
C ASP A 112 -0.11 -3.90 11.00
N VAL A 113 0.70 -3.42 11.94
CA VAL A 113 1.15 -4.26 13.06
C VAL A 113 -0.06 -4.65 13.93
N VAL A 114 -0.20 -5.96 14.17
CA VAL A 114 -1.33 -6.56 14.89
C VAL A 114 -0.89 -7.37 16.10
N THR A 115 -1.83 -7.63 17.01
CA THR A 115 -1.59 -8.50 18.17
C THR A 115 -2.05 -9.93 17.89
N GLY A 116 -1.27 -10.91 18.33
CA GLY A 116 -1.55 -12.33 18.14
C GLY A 116 -0.54 -13.22 18.87
N GLY A 117 -1.02 -14.15 19.69
CA GLY A 117 -0.15 -15.03 20.48
C GLY A 117 0.82 -14.24 21.36
N ALA A 118 2.12 -14.47 21.20
CA ALA A 118 3.16 -13.75 21.95
C ALA A 118 3.52 -12.37 21.34
N GLN A 119 3.10 -12.10 20.11
CA GLN A 119 3.29 -10.82 19.44
C GLN A 119 2.20 -9.84 19.91
N GLN A 120 2.60 -8.75 20.56
CA GLN A 120 1.68 -7.90 21.30
C GLN A 120 1.87 -6.41 21.00
N ASN A 121 2.56 -6.08 19.90
CA ASN A 121 2.77 -4.71 19.44
C ASN A 121 1.54 -4.18 18.68
N GLU A 122 1.32 -2.88 18.76
CA GLU A 122 0.36 -2.15 17.93
C GLU A 122 0.88 -0.74 17.59
N GLU A 123 0.58 -0.27 16.39
CA GLU A 123 0.98 1.05 15.92
C GLU A 123 0.11 2.15 16.53
N ILE A 124 0.77 3.14 17.14
CA ILE A 124 0.11 4.34 17.68
C ILE A 124 0.92 5.60 17.38
N ASN A 125 0.21 6.72 17.29
CA ASN A 125 0.81 8.06 17.20
C ASN A 125 1.84 8.20 16.06
N GLN A 126 1.44 7.84 14.84
CA GLN A 126 2.28 7.93 13.65
C GLN A 126 2.18 9.32 13.00
N PHE A 127 3.32 9.88 12.59
CA PHE A 127 3.41 11.05 11.72
C PHE A 127 3.93 10.64 10.35
N ASN A 128 3.32 11.18 9.28
CA ASN A 128 3.73 10.93 7.91
C ASN A 128 3.87 12.25 7.16
N GLY A 129 4.83 12.31 6.25
CA GLY A 129 5.02 13.42 5.32
C GLY A 129 5.36 12.89 3.94
N ARG A 130 4.72 13.45 2.92
CA ARG A 130 5.01 13.19 1.51
C ARG A 130 5.11 14.48 0.74
N PHE A 131 6.17 14.57 -0.06
CA PHE A 131 6.37 15.64 -1.03
C PHE A 131 6.48 15.02 -2.41
N ALA A 132 5.72 15.55 -3.36
CA ALA A 132 5.82 15.19 -4.77
C ALA A 132 5.85 16.43 -5.66
N PHE A 133 6.72 16.40 -6.66
CA PHE A 133 6.92 17.42 -7.67
C PHE A 133 6.66 16.86 -9.06
N ASN A 134 5.64 17.39 -9.73
CA ASN A 134 5.26 16.99 -11.09
C ASN A 134 5.91 17.93 -12.12
N LEU A 135 6.89 17.40 -12.85
CA LEU A 135 7.57 18.07 -13.95
C LEU A 135 6.88 17.74 -15.28
N LYS A 136 6.44 18.79 -15.99
CA LYS A 136 5.88 18.66 -17.34
C LYS A 136 6.97 18.78 -18.40
N HIS A 137 6.94 17.90 -19.40
CA HIS A 137 7.88 17.85 -20.53
C HIS A 137 7.23 18.29 -21.85
N GLY A 138 6.24 19.18 -21.78
CA GLY A 138 5.44 19.58 -22.95
C GLY A 138 4.59 18.42 -23.48
N GLU A 139 4.62 18.20 -24.80
CA GLU A 139 3.87 17.12 -25.46
C GLU A 139 4.45 15.72 -25.20
N ILE A 140 5.70 15.62 -24.69
CA ILE A 140 6.37 14.34 -24.45
C ILE A 140 5.72 13.59 -23.28
N GLY A 141 5.26 14.31 -22.25
CA GLY A 141 4.69 13.69 -21.05
C GLY A 141 4.97 14.45 -19.75
N SER A 142 4.95 13.72 -18.63
CA SER A 142 5.25 14.25 -17.30
C SER A 142 6.01 13.24 -16.45
N THR A 143 6.71 13.74 -15.44
CA THR A 143 7.38 12.92 -14.43
C THR A 143 7.08 13.49 -13.05
N GLU A 144 6.52 12.67 -12.18
CA GLU A 144 6.51 12.95 -10.75
C GLU A 144 7.79 12.42 -10.12
N PHE A 145 8.45 13.26 -9.31
CA PHE A 145 9.47 12.85 -8.35
C PHE A 145 8.91 13.06 -6.96
N GLY A 146 9.08 12.10 -6.06
CA GLY A 146 8.64 12.29 -4.69
C GLY A 146 9.53 11.63 -3.66
N ALA A 147 9.31 12.07 -2.42
CA ALA A 147 9.92 11.54 -1.22
C ALA A 147 8.88 11.50 -0.11
N SER A 148 8.96 10.49 0.74
CA SER A 148 8.09 10.34 1.90
C SER A 148 8.84 9.78 3.09
N ALA A 149 8.32 10.07 4.28
CA ALA A 149 8.81 9.51 5.53
C ALA A 149 7.65 9.34 6.51
N GLN A 150 7.74 8.29 7.34
CA GLN A 150 6.84 8.05 8.44
C GLN A 150 7.60 7.65 9.70
N ARG A 151 7.05 8.00 10.86
CA ARG A 151 7.56 7.59 12.16
C ARG A 151 6.44 7.56 13.18
N GLY A 152 6.34 6.48 13.94
CA GLY A 152 5.37 6.31 15.02
C GLY A 152 5.91 5.47 16.17
N GLU A 153 5.03 5.17 17.13
CA GLU A 153 5.34 4.36 18.31
C GLU A 153 4.70 2.96 18.16
N LEU A 154 5.38 1.94 18.69
CA LEU A 154 4.84 0.58 18.83
C LEU A 154 4.52 0.32 20.29
N TYR A 155 3.23 0.34 20.67
CA TYR A 155 2.84 0.02 22.03
C TYR A 155 2.77 -1.50 22.22
N ASN A 156 3.49 -2.03 23.21
CA ASN A 156 3.46 -3.45 23.51
C ASN A 156 2.49 -3.76 24.66
N ASN A 157 1.44 -4.53 24.37
CA ASN A 157 0.37 -4.86 25.30
C ASN A 157 0.80 -5.79 26.46
N THR A 158 2.00 -6.40 26.38
CA THR A 158 2.54 -7.25 27.46
C THR A 158 3.48 -6.48 28.38
N THR A 159 4.43 -5.73 27.83
CA THR A 159 5.42 -4.97 28.62
C THR A 159 4.87 -3.63 29.10
N GLY A 160 3.93 -3.04 28.35
CA GLY A 160 3.43 -1.68 28.57
C GLY A 160 4.39 -0.59 28.08
N ASP A 161 5.50 -1.00 27.45
CA ASP A 161 6.52 -0.10 26.91
C ASP A 161 6.20 0.29 25.46
N LYS A 162 6.97 1.23 24.93
CA LYS A 162 6.80 1.78 23.59
C LYS A 162 8.09 1.69 22.79
N GLY A 163 8.07 0.83 21.78
CA GLY A 163 9.05 0.82 20.71
C GLY A 163 8.79 1.89 19.65
N THR A 164 9.51 1.80 18.54
CA THR A 164 9.36 2.73 17.41
C THR A 164 9.25 2.00 16.08
N HIS A 165 8.59 2.63 15.12
CA HIS A 165 8.66 2.23 13.71
C HIS A 165 8.88 3.46 12.85
N GLU A 166 9.69 3.32 11.80
CA GLU A 166 9.95 4.38 10.83
C GLU A 166 10.19 3.82 9.44
N ALA A 167 9.81 4.58 8.42
CA ALA A 167 10.12 4.26 7.03
C ALA A 167 10.37 5.53 6.23
N TYR A 168 11.13 5.41 5.16
CA TYR A 168 11.35 6.49 4.19
C TYR A 168 11.43 5.93 2.78
N ALA A 169 10.94 6.70 1.81
CA ALA A 169 10.93 6.31 0.42
C ALA A 169 11.24 7.47 -0.52
N GLY A 170 11.79 7.14 -1.69
CA GLY A 170 11.94 8.03 -2.83
C GLY A 170 11.40 7.35 -4.08
N HIS A 171 10.61 8.07 -4.88
CA HIS A 171 9.92 7.49 -6.03
C HIS A 171 9.91 8.37 -7.28
N VAL A 172 9.68 7.72 -8.42
CA VAL A 172 9.47 8.33 -9.73
C VAL A 172 8.25 7.70 -10.39
N ASN A 173 7.35 8.51 -10.94
CA ASN A 173 6.24 8.06 -11.80
C ASN A 173 6.23 8.89 -13.10
N GLY A 174 6.65 8.26 -14.20
CA GLY A 174 6.76 8.87 -15.53
C GLY A 174 5.65 8.42 -16.46
N ASN A 175 5.02 9.36 -17.16
CA ASN A 175 4.00 9.11 -18.17
C ASN A 175 4.41 9.77 -19.49
N TYR A 176 4.67 8.97 -20.53
CA TYR A 176 5.21 9.41 -21.81
C TYR A 176 4.44 8.80 -22.98
N GLY A 177 3.42 9.51 -23.47
CA GLY A 177 2.49 8.98 -24.45
C GLY A 177 1.83 7.68 -23.94
N PRO A 178 1.98 6.53 -24.61
CA PRO A 178 1.42 5.26 -24.14
C PRO A 178 2.21 4.62 -22.99
N LEU A 179 3.44 5.05 -22.72
CA LEU A 179 4.34 4.41 -21.74
C LEU A 179 4.16 5.00 -20.33
N ASN A 180 4.01 4.14 -19.33
CA ASN A 180 4.18 4.48 -17.92
C ASN A 180 5.39 3.73 -17.34
N VAL A 181 6.16 4.40 -16.48
CA VAL A 181 7.25 3.81 -15.70
C VAL A 181 7.14 4.27 -14.25
N MET A 182 7.17 3.32 -13.32
CA MET A 182 7.24 3.61 -11.88
C MET A 182 8.51 2.99 -11.28
N LEU A 183 9.21 3.78 -10.47
CA LEU A 183 10.37 3.34 -9.70
C LEU A 183 10.21 3.79 -8.26
N GLU A 184 10.56 2.94 -7.31
CA GLU A 184 10.60 3.30 -5.90
C GLU A 184 11.73 2.58 -5.18
N TYR A 185 12.35 3.28 -4.25
CA TYR A 185 13.15 2.70 -3.18
C TYR A 185 12.53 3.12 -1.86
N ALA A 186 12.36 2.16 -0.95
CA ALA A 186 11.97 2.44 0.43
C ALA A 186 12.84 1.64 1.41
N LYS A 187 13.02 2.15 2.61
CA LYS A 187 13.59 1.41 3.73
C LYS A 187 12.71 1.62 4.95
N TYR A 188 12.48 0.55 5.70
CA TYR A 188 11.70 0.58 6.93
C TYR A 188 12.44 -0.12 8.06
N LYS A 189 12.07 0.23 9.29
CA LYS A 189 12.57 -0.37 10.51
C LYS A 189 11.51 -0.34 11.61
N TYR A 190 11.35 -1.47 12.28
CA TYR A 190 10.59 -1.65 13.51
C TYR A 190 11.56 -1.98 14.64
N GLU A 191 11.38 -1.34 15.79
CA GLU A 191 12.14 -1.55 17.02
C GLU A 191 11.14 -1.79 18.15
N PRO A 192 10.52 -2.99 18.24
CA PRO A 192 9.56 -3.32 19.27
C PRO A 192 10.21 -3.49 20.66
N GLU A 193 9.47 -3.19 21.73
CA GLU A 193 9.90 -3.44 23.12
C GLU A 193 9.24 -4.73 23.63
N ASN A 194 9.64 -5.86 23.04
CA ASN A 194 9.04 -7.16 23.31
C ASN A 194 9.43 -7.76 24.67
N PRO A 195 8.58 -8.61 25.26
CA PRO A 195 8.96 -9.38 26.43
C PRO A 195 10.03 -10.43 26.08
N ALA A 196 10.83 -10.82 27.09
CA ALA A 196 11.87 -11.83 26.91
C ALA A 196 11.32 -13.14 26.30
N GLY A 197 11.99 -13.62 25.23
CA GLY A 197 11.61 -14.83 24.50
C GLY A 197 10.74 -14.60 23.26
N VAL A 198 10.36 -13.35 22.98
CA VAL A 198 9.77 -12.92 21.72
C VAL A 198 10.85 -12.19 20.91
N SER A 199 10.96 -12.49 19.60
CA SER A 199 12.00 -11.93 18.74
C SER A 199 11.70 -10.48 18.35
N ASP A 200 12.74 -9.65 18.32
CA ASP A 200 12.69 -8.28 17.78
C ASP A 200 13.05 -8.23 16.29
N GLU A 201 13.49 -9.35 15.71
CA GLU A 201 13.85 -9.46 14.28
C GLU A 201 12.61 -9.53 13.37
N THR A 202 11.42 -9.74 13.96
CA THR A 202 10.15 -9.85 13.23
C THR A 202 9.05 -9.06 13.91
N VAL A 203 8.10 -8.56 13.13
CA VAL A 203 6.84 -8.03 13.62
C VAL A 203 5.66 -8.77 13.00
N LEU A 204 4.56 -8.90 13.74
CA LEU A 204 3.33 -9.50 13.24
C LEU A 204 2.49 -8.43 12.55
N VAL A 205 2.19 -8.63 11.28
CA VAL A 205 1.25 -7.78 10.53
C VAL A 205 0.00 -8.56 10.17
N GLY A 206 -1.09 -7.87 9.91
CA GLY A 206 -2.34 -8.53 9.57
C GLY A 206 -3.32 -7.67 8.81
N ALA A 207 -3.98 -8.30 7.85
CA ALA A 207 -5.10 -7.77 7.09
C ALA A 207 -5.91 -8.92 6.51
N LEU A 208 -7.07 -8.61 5.94
CA LEU A 208 -7.86 -9.57 5.17
C LEU A 208 -8.23 -10.85 5.94
N ALA A 209 -8.50 -10.72 7.25
CA ALA A 209 -8.79 -11.83 8.17
C ALA A 209 -7.65 -12.83 8.35
N ASP A 210 -6.41 -12.39 8.13
CA ASP A 210 -5.20 -13.19 8.21
C ASP A 210 -4.05 -12.40 8.85
N SER A 211 -3.01 -13.09 9.30
CA SER A 211 -1.79 -12.48 9.83
C SER A 211 -0.56 -13.36 9.66
N TYR A 212 0.60 -12.72 9.54
CA TYR A 212 1.89 -13.38 9.37
C TYR A 212 3.03 -12.48 9.86
N LEU A 213 4.19 -13.07 10.10
CA LEU A 213 5.39 -12.34 10.48
C LEU A 213 6.07 -11.75 9.25
N ILE A 214 6.66 -10.57 9.43
CA ILE A 214 7.56 -9.93 8.48
C ILE A 214 8.85 -9.58 9.18
N ALA A 215 9.94 -9.43 8.44
CA ALA A 215 11.18 -8.86 8.95
C ALA A 215 10.95 -7.47 9.54
N ALA A 216 11.59 -7.21 10.67
CA ALA A 216 11.51 -5.91 11.35
C ALA A 216 12.31 -4.81 10.61
N GLU A 217 13.27 -5.16 9.75
CA GLU A 217 14.03 -4.18 8.98
C GLU A 217 14.27 -4.68 7.55
N GLY A 218 14.09 -3.81 6.56
CA GLY A 218 14.31 -4.17 5.17
C GLY A 218 14.29 -3.00 4.19
N GLU A 219 14.82 -3.27 3.00
CA GLU A 219 14.83 -2.39 1.85
C GLU A 219 13.91 -2.91 0.75
N LEU A 220 13.08 -2.04 0.20
CA LEU A 220 12.17 -2.32 -0.89
C LEU A 220 12.63 -1.63 -2.17
N TYR A 221 12.48 -2.34 -3.29
CA TYR A 221 12.70 -1.79 -4.62
C TYR A 221 11.54 -2.14 -5.53
N ILE A 222 11.03 -1.15 -6.28
CA ILE A 222 9.95 -1.31 -7.26
C ILE A 222 10.46 -0.88 -8.63
N VAL A 223 10.17 -1.70 -9.65
CA VAL A 223 10.40 -1.38 -11.06
C VAL A 223 9.21 -1.84 -11.88
N ASN A 224 8.38 -0.90 -12.30
CA ASN A 224 7.17 -1.19 -13.07
C ASN A 224 7.19 -0.48 -14.41
N VAL A 225 6.69 -1.16 -15.43
CA VAL A 225 6.51 -0.60 -16.77
C VAL A 225 5.15 -1.01 -17.31
N ALA A 226 4.41 -0.05 -17.85
CA ALA A 226 3.16 -0.32 -18.54
C ALA A 226 3.08 0.38 -19.90
N PHE A 227 2.34 -0.24 -20.84
CA PHE A 227 2.06 0.29 -22.16
C PHE A 227 0.54 0.29 -22.41
N ASN A 228 0.00 1.49 -22.57
CA ASN A 228 -1.40 1.74 -22.86
C ASN A 228 -1.65 1.73 -24.37
N LEU A 229 -2.48 0.80 -24.83
CA LEU A 229 -2.93 0.68 -26.21
C LEU A 229 -4.42 1.01 -26.30
N PRO A 230 -4.80 2.24 -26.72
CA PRO A 230 -6.18 2.58 -27.02
C PRO A 230 -6.69 1.73 -28.20
N LEU A 231 -7.88 1.16 -28.06
CA LEU A 231 -8.54 0.32 -29.07
C LEU A 231 -9.97 0.79 -29.36
N GLY A 232 -10.54 0.30 -30.45
CA GLY A 232 -11.94 0.51 -30.84
C GLY A 232 -12.62 -0.80 -31.24
N TRP A 233 -12.36 -1.89 -30.50
CA TRP A 233 -12.82 -3.23 -30.84
C TRP A 233 -14.15 -3.54 -30.13
N GLY A 234 -15.23 -2.96 -30.64
CA GLY A 234 -16.56 -3.09 -30.03
C GLY A 234 -16.56 -2.50 -28.61
N PRO A 235 -16.91 -3.28 -27.56
CA PRO A 235 -16.89 -2.79 -26.19
C PRO A 235 -15.48 -2.59 -25.62
N ILE A 236 -14.44 -3.20 -26.22
CA ILE A 236 -13.06 -3.08 -25.73
C ILE A 236 -12.46 -1.76 -26.24
N THR A 237 -12.19 -0.85 -25.31
CA THR A 237 -11.69 0.50 -25.56
C THR A 237 -10.19 0.65 -25.33
N GLY A 238 -9.56 -0.32 -24.67
CA GLY A 238 -8.11 -0.30 -24.49
C GLY A 238 -7.54 -1.54 -23.82
N LEU A 239 -6.24 -1.72 -24.00
CA LEU A 239 -5.42 -2.71 -23.31
C LEU A 239 -4.26 -1.99 -22.62
N THR A 240 -4.03 -2.25 -21.35
CA THR A 240 -2.83 -1.82 -20.64
C THR A 240 -2.00 -3.06 -20.35
N PHE A 241 -0.90 -3.23 -21.08
CA PHE A 241 0.06 -4.30 -20.82
C PHE A 241 1.05 -3.82 -19.78
N TYR A 242 1.41 -4.67 -18.82
CA TYR A 242 2.34 -4.29 -17.77
C TYR A 242 3.25 -5.43 -17.35
N ASN A 243 4.40 -5.04 -16.80
CA ASN A 243 5.20 -5.89 -15.94
C ASN A 243 5.60 -5.09 -14.70
N ASP A 244 5.15 -5.57 -13.55
CA ASP A 244 5.42 -4.99 -12.24
C ASP A 244 6.35 -5.92 -11.47
N TYR A 245 7.46 -5.38 -10.98
CA TYR A 245 8.47 -6.12 -10.23
C TYR A 245 8.72 -5.41 -8.90
N SER A 246 8.77 -6.18 -7.81
CA SER A 246 9.23 -5.67 -6.53
C SER A 246 10.01 -6.72 -5.75
N ILE A 247 10.93 -6.25 -4.92
CA ILE A 247 11.78 -7.07 -4.06
C ILE A 247 11.89 -6.42 -2.68
N LEU A 248 11.79 -7.25 -1.65
CA LEU A 248 12.15 -6.95 -0.28
C LEU A 248 13.45 -7.65 0.06
N LYS A 249 14.47 -6.85 0.38
CA LYS A 249 15.73 -7.30 0.95
C LYS A 249 15.66 -7.15 2.46
N LYS A 250 15.72 -8.27 3.17
CA LYS A 250 15.72 -8.27 4.64
C LYS A 250 17.13 -7.95 5.12
N GLU A 251 17.24 -7.17 6.19
CA GLU A 251 18.56 -6.81 6.75
C GLU A 251 19.17 -7.94 7.60
N GLU A 252 18.36 -8.88 8.06
CA GLU A 252 18.84 -9.98 8.90
C GLU A 252 19.74 -10.95 8.11
N ASN A 253 20.84 -11.37 8.73
CA ASN A 253 21.87 -12.10 8.00
C ASN A 253 21.43 -13.53 7.67
N GLY A 254 21.53 -13.89 6.40
CA GLY A 254 21.18 -15.24 5.92
C GLY A 254 19.70 -15.45 5.69
N TRP A 255 18.89 -14.38 5.71
CA TRP A 255 17.50 -14.41 5.27
C TRP A 255 17.45 -14.18 3.76
N ASP A 256 16.58 -14.91 3.07
CA ASP A 256 16.43 -14.84 1.62
C ASP A 256 15.53 -13.66 1.21
N ASP A 257 15.82 -13.04 0.07
CA ASP A 257 15.00 -11.93 -0.46
C ASP A 257 13.58 -12.40 -0.84
N SER A 258 12.56 -11.57 -0.61
CA SER A 258 11.20 -11.84 -1.11
C SER A 258 10.94 -11.08 -2.40
N ILE A 259 10.53 -11.78 -3.46
CA ILE A 259 10.39 -11.20 -4.80
C ILE A 259 9.01 -11.51 -5.35
N ILE A 260 8.35 -10.51 -5.93
CA ILE A 260 7.18 -10.71 -6.77
C ILE A 260 7.33 -10.02 -8.12
N ASN A 261 6.98 -10.75 -9.17
CA ASN A 261 6.92 -10.25 -10.54
C ASN A 261 5.60 -10.64 -11.18
N THR A 262 4.80 -9.64 -11.55
CA THR A 262 3.53 -9.83 -12.24
C THR A 262 3.62 -9.31 -13.66
N THR A 263 3.37 -10.16 -14.64
CA THR A 263 3.18 -9.75 -16.05
C THR A 263 1.72 -9.94 -16.41
N GLY A 264 1.08 -8.91 -16.95
CA GLY A 264 -0.35 -8.98 -17.21
C GLY A 264 -0.88 -7.98 -18.22
N VAL A 265 -2.20 -8.02 -18.38
CA VAL A 265 -2.95 -7.08 -19.19
C VAL A 265 -4.28 -6.73 -18.51
N LEU A 266 -4.55 -5.43 -18.43
CA LEU A 266 -5.87 -4.90 -18.10
C LEU A 266 -6.64 -4.65 -19.40
N VAL A 267 -7.78 -5.33 -19.54
CA VAL A 267 -8.75 -5.10 -20.61
C VAL A 267 -9.78 -4.09 -20.13
N SER A 268 -9.82 -2.94 -20.79
CA SER A 268 -10.81 -1.89 -20.52
C SER A 268 -11.99 -2.03 -21.47
N ALA A 269 -13.18 -2.25 -20.91
CA ALA A 269 -14.44 -2.36 -21.62
C ALA A 269 -15.60 -1.76 -20.80
N SER A 270 -15.45 -0.48 -20.43
CA SER A 270 -16.34 0.23 -19.51
C SER A 270 -17.83 -0.07 -19.77
N PRO A 271 -18.61 -0.45 -18.74
CA PRO A 271 -18.29 -0.44 -17.30
C PRO A 271 -17.48 -1.63 -16.77
N VAL A 272 -17.06 -2.56 -17.63
CA VAL A 272 -16.33 -3.78 -17.25
C VAL A 272 -14.83 -3.60 -17.41
N PHE A 273 -14.07 -4.08 -16.43
CA PHE A 273 -12.61 -4.10 -16.45
C PHE A 273 -12.14 -5.49 -16.05
N VAL A 274 -11.18 -6.05 -16.79
CA VAL A 274 -10.70 -7.41 -16.54
C VAL A 274 -9.18 -7.42 -16.50
N TYR A 275 -8.62 -7.87 -15.39
CA TYR A 275 -7.20 -8.15 -15.24
C TYR A 275 -6.92 -9.61 -15.60
N PHE A 276 -5.86 -9.82 -16.38
CA PHE A 276 -5.25 -11.13 -16.60
C PHE A 276 -3.80 -11.05 -16.16
N ASP A 277 -3.48 -11.70 -15.04
CA ASP A 277 -2.17 -11.63 -14.40
C ASP A 277 -1.51 -13.00 -14.39
N TYR A 278 -0.26 -13.05 -14.82
CA TYR A 278 0.65 -14.16 -14.52
C TYR A 278 1.67 -13.69 -13.50
N ILE A 279 1.56 -14.25 -12.30
CA ILE A 279 2.26 -13.83 -11.09
C ILE A 279 3.32 -14.87 -10.78
N GLN A 280 4.55 -14.41 -10.51
CA GLN A 280 5.67 -15.25 -10.10
C GLN A 280 6.22 -14.70 -8.79
N GLY A 281 6.46 -15.60 -7.83
CA GLY A 281 7.00 -15.27 -6.52
C GLY A 281 8.26 -16.08 -6.21
N ASP A 282 9.12 -15.49 -5.39
CA ASP A 282 10.21 -16.15 -4.67
C ASP A 282 10.09 -15.75 -3.21
N SER A 283 9.97 -16.70 -2.29
CA SER A 283 9.70 -16.42 -0.86
C SER A 283 8.55 -15.39 -0.67
N MET A 284 7.39 -15.62 -1.29
CA MET A 284 6.24 -14.70 -1.23
C MET A 284 4.98 -15.34 -0.66
N ILE A 285 4.35 -14.57 0.24
CA ILE A 285 3.08 -14.91 0.88
C ILE A 285 2.00 -15.14 -0.18
N TYR A 286 1.13 -16.11 0.05
CA TYR A 286 0.04 -16.47 -0.85
C TYR A 286 0.49 -16.89 -2.27
N LEU A 287 1.75 -17.24 -2.49
CA LEU A 287 2.21 -17.80 -3.77
C LEU A 287 2.82 -19.19 -3.58
N ASN A 288 3.82 -19.30 -2.71
CA ASN A 288 4.60 -20.53 -2.51
C ASN A 288 4.71 -20.95 -1.05
N THR A 289 4.77 -20.00 -0.12
CA THR A 289 4.98 -20.28 1.30
C THR A 289 4.21 -19.26 2.13
N ASP A 290 3.70 -19.68 3.28
CA ASP A 290 2.88 -18.82 4.13
C ASP A 290 3.67 -18.33 5.37
N ASP A 291 4.41 -19.21 6.05
CA ASP A 291 4.98 -18.88 7.37
C ASP A 291 6.33 -18.14 7.32
N SER A 292 7.19 -18.43 6.35
CA SER A 292 8.57 -17.88 6.28
C SER A 292 8.78 -16.82 5.18
N ALA A 293 7.78 -16.61 4.30
CA ALA A 293 7.92 -15.81 3.07
C ALA A 293 8.63 -14.47 3.32
N LEU A 294 8.13 -13.71 4.29
CA LEU A 294 8.57 -12.34 4.57
C LEU A 294 9.50 -12.27 5.79
N THR A 295 9.94 -13.41 6.34
CA THR A 295 10.94 -13.54 7.40
C THR A 295 12.24 -14.14 6.84
N ASP A 296 12.74 -15.23 7.40
CA ASP A 296 13.92 -15.98 6.96
C ASP A 296 13.88 -16.43 5.49
N GLY A 297 12.70 -16.54 4.89
CA GLY A 297 12.54 -16.98 3.51
C GLY A 297 12.75 -18.48 3.35
N ASP A 298 12.50 -18.99 2.15
CA ASP A 298 12.72 -20.41 1.82
C ASP A 298 13.17 -20.69 0.39
N ASP A 299 13.49 -19.64 -0.39
CA ASP A 299 13.82 -19.69 -1.82
C ASP A 299 12.79 -20.46 -2.68
N GLU A 300 11.56 -20.66 -2.18
CA GLU A 300 10.54 -21.42 -2.89
C GLU A 300 9.91 -20.56 -3.98
N LYS A 301 9.73 -21.14 -5.17
CA LYS A 301 9.22 -20.44 -6.34
C LYS A 301 7.75 -20.72 -6.59
N GLY A 302 6.93 -19.69 -6.45
CA GLY A 302 5.49 -19.74 -6.67
C GLY A 302 5.07 -19.19 -8.01
N ARG A 303 3.98 -19.73 -8.58
CA ARG A 303 3.35 -19.19 -9.79
C ARG A 303 1.85 -19.24 -9.66
N ARG A 304 1.17 -18.15 -10.01
CA ARG A 304 -0.29 -18.08 -10.09
C ARG A 304 -0.74 -17.41 -11.38
N PHE A 305 -1.90 -17.84 -11.86
CA PHE A 305 -2.62 -17.13 -12.90
C PHE A 305 -3.91 -16.57 -12.29
N ASN A 306 -4.07 -15.26 -12.33
CA ASN A 306 -5.21 -14.55 -11.78
C ASN A 306 -6.05 -13.93 -12.91
N VAL A 307 -7.37 -14.05 -12.77
CA VAL A 307 -8.33 -13.34 -13.61
C VAL A 307 -9.29 -12.60 -12.68
N ASN A 308 -9.17 -11.28 -12.63
CA ASN A 308 -10.06 -10.44 -11.83
C ASN A 308 -11.02 -9.67 -12.76
N ILE A 309 -12.33 -9.72 -12.46
CA ILE A 309 -13.36 -9.04 -13.24
C ILE A 309 -14.07 -8.03 -12.33
N GLY A 310 -14.01 -6.75 -12.71
CA GLY A 310 -14.75 -5.66 -12.08
C GLY A 310 -15.85 -5.13 -12.99
N TYR A 311 -17.01 -4.83 -12.40
CA TYR A 311 -18.09 -4.07 -13.04
C TYR A 311 -18.39 -2.87 -12.16
N TYR A 312 -18.26 -1.66 -12.71
CA TYR A 312 -18.40 -0.40 -11.95
C TYR A 312 -19.58 0.40 -12.49
N PHE A 313 -20.41 0.95 -11.61
CA PHE A 313 -21.64 1.67 -11.95
C PHE A 313 -21.88 2.86 -11.04
#